data_AF-A0A7J6U3A7-F1
#
_entry.id   AF-A0A7J6U3A7-F1
#
_cell.length_a   1.000
_cell.length_b   1.000
_cell.length_c   1.000
_cell.angle_alpha   90.00
_cell.angle_beta   90.00
_cell.angle_gamma   90.00
#
_symmetry.space_group_name_H-M   'P 1'
#
loop_
_entity.id
_entity.type
_entity.pdbx_description
1 polymer ?
#
loop_
_entity_poly.entity_id
_entity_poly.type
_entity_poly.pdbx_seq_one_letter_code
_entity_poly.pdbx_strand_id
1 'polypeptide(L)'
;VLDGTDAVMLSGESAGGAFPVQAVSIMRRICEEAESSIDYDTLFQRIRETVMNQNDGGLAIPEAVCSSAVKACIECNATLIVALTETGATAKLLSKYRPSPPILALSASESTIKHLQLYRGIVALQVPSFQGTDHVIRNAL
;
A
#
# COMPACT_ATOMS: atom_id res chain seq x y z
N VAL A 1 -2.05 13.60 5.18
CA VAL A 1 -1.39 12.32 5.53
C VAL A 1 -2.05 11.68 6.73
N LEU A 2 -2.07 12.34 7.88
CA LEU A 2 -2.72 11.84 9.11
C LEU A 2 -4.23 11.58 8.95
N ASP A 3 -4.91 12.40 8.15
CA ASP A 3 -6.33 12.19 7.79
C ASP A 3 -6.57 10.96 6.89
N GLY A 4 -5.51 10.26 6.48
CA GLY A 4 -5.61 8.98 5.76
C GLY A 4 -5.59 9.06 4.23
N THR A 5 -5.32 10.24 3.64
CA THR A 5 -5.19 10.39 2.17
C THR A 5 -4.17 9.44 1.57
N ASP A 6 -4.47 8.88 0.39
CA ASP A 6 -3.55 7.99 -0.32
C ASP A 6 -2.48 8.75 -1.13
N ALA A 7 -2.81 9.95 -1.60
CA ALA A 7 -1.92 10.79 -2.37
C ALA A 7 -2.02 12.26 -1.96
N VAL A 8 -0.95 13.00 -2.26
CA VAL A 8 -0.88 14.47 -2.17
C VAL A 8 -0.42 14.99 -3.53
N MET A 9 -0.88 16.18 -3.91
CA MET A 9 -0.67 16.72 -5.25
C MET A 9 -0.03 18.11 -5.17
N LEU A 10 1.02 18.30 -5.96
CA LEU A 10 1.56 19.62 -6.28
C LEU A 10 0.97 20.07 -7.61
N SER A 11 0.62 21.35 -7.70
CA SER A 11 0.02 21.95 -8.89
C SER A 11 1.01 22.94 -9.51
N GLY A 12 0.85 24.24 -9.23
CA GLY A 12 1.73 25.29 -9.76
C GLY A 12 3.17 25.18 -9.27
N GLU A 13 3.37 24.59 -8.09
CA GLU A 13 4.67 24.41 -7.44
C GLU A 13 5.62 23.58 -8.32
N SER A 14 5.11 22.52 -8.95
CA SER A 14 5.89 21.68 -9.87
C SER A 14 5.74 22.09 -11.34
N ALA A 15 4.61 22.68 -11.74
CA ALA A 15 4.34 22.99 -13.15
C ALA A 15 5.08 24.24 -13.66
N GLY A 16 5.18 25.29 -12.85
CA GLY A 16 5.80 26.55 -13.24
C GLY A 16 6.53 27.28 -12.10
N GLY A 17 6.68 26.63 -10.95
CA GLY A 17 7.38 27.18 -9.80
C GLY A 17 8.88 27.32 -10.04
N ALA A 18 9.51 28.25 -9.33
CA ALA A 18 10.96 28.47 -9.40
C ALA A 18 11.80 27.31 -8.79
N PHE A 19 11.17 26.46 -7.97
CA PHE A 19 11.84 25.43 -7.17
C PHE A 19 11.09 24.07 -7.18
N PRO A 20 10.84 23.47 -8.35
CA PRO A 20 9.98 22.28 -8.47
C PRO A 20 10.57 21.05 -7.75
N VAL A 21 11.89 20.88 -7.79
CA VAL A 21 12.58 19.76 -7.11
C VAL A 21 12.49 19.89 -5.59
N GLN A 22 12.69 21.11 -5.06
CA GLN A 22 12.60 21.39 -3.64
C GLN A 22 11.17 21.20 -3.13
N ALA A 23 10.16 21.62 -3.91
CA ALA A 23 8.76 21.43 -3.56
C ALA A 23 8.44 19.93 -3.36
N VAL A 24 8.83 19.07 -4.32
CA VAL A 24 8.65 17.62 -4.20
C VAL A 24 9.46 17.05 -3.02
N SER A 25 10.72 17.47 -2.86
CA SER A 25 11.58 16.99 -1.77
C SER A 25 11.05 17.35 -0.39
N ILE A 26 10.49 18.55 -0.22
CA ILE A 26 9.90 19.00 1.05
C ILE A 26 8.59 18.26 1.29
N MET A 27 7.74 18.11 0.27
CA MET A 27 6.49 17.36 0.38
C MET A 27 6.75 15.91 0.82
N ARG A 28 7.76 15.24 0.22
CA ARG A 28 8.19 13.91 0.64
C ARG A 28 8.57 13.87 2.12
N ARG A 29 9.43 14.78 2.59
CA ARG A 29 9.87 14.81 3.99
C ARG A 29 8.71 15.06 4.95
N ILE A 30 7.78 15.95 4.61
CA ILE A 30 6.58 16.20 5.41
C ILE A 30 5.73 14.93 5.51
N CYS A 31 5.57 14.20 4.40
CA CYS A 31 4.88 12.91 4.41
C CYS A 31 5.60 11.92 5.33
N GLU A 32 6.89 11.68 5.15
CA GLU A 32 7.68 10.75 5.97
C GLU A 32 7.60 11.09 7.48
N GLU A 33 7.74 12.36 7.84
CA GLU A 33 7.61 12.83 9.23
C GLU A 33 6.20 12.61 9.78
N ALA A 34 5.15 12.94 9.01
CA ALA A 34 3.78 12.69 9.44
C ALA A 34 3.51 11.19 9.62
N GLU A 35 4.02 10.34 8.72
CA GLU A 35 3.86 8.89 8.80
C GLU A 35 4.58 8.29 10.01
N SER A 36 5.72 8.85 10.42
CA SER A 36 6.45 8.41 11.62
C SER A 36 5.66 8.56 12.93
N SER A 37 4.66 9.45 12.95
CA SER A 37 3.80 9.69 14.12
C SER A 37 2.57 8.79 14.20
N ILE A 38 2.35 7.92 13.21
CA ILE A 38 1.17 7.06 13.13
C ILE A 38 1.38 5.80 13.98
N ASP A 39 0.45 5.56 14.90
CA ASP A 39 0.28 4.26 15.54
C ASP A 39 -0.46 3.31 14.58
N TYR A 40 0.32 2.54 13.82
CA TYR A 40 -0.19 1.61 12.80
C TYR A 40 -1.00 0.45 13.39
N ASP A 41 -0.69 0.01 14.61
CA ASP A 41 -1.43 -1.07 15.27
C ASP A 41 -2.83 -0.61 15.64
N THR A 42 -2.92 0.56 16.28
CA THR A 42 -4.22 1.17 16.60
C THR A 42 -5.00 1.51 15.33
N LEU A 43 -4.34 2.00 14.28
CA LEU A 43 -4.98 2.30 13.00
C LEU A 43 -5.56 1.04 12.35
N PHE A 44 -4.79 -0.05 12.29
CA PHE A 44 -5.24 -1.34 11.77
C PHE A 44 -6.49 -1.84 12.49
N GLN A 45 -6.47 -1.83 13.83
CA GLN A 45 -7.59 -2.32 14.63
C GLN A 45 -8.86 -1.50 14.38
N ARG A 46 -8.76 -0.17 14.37
CA ARG A 46 -9.91 0.73 14.09
C ARG A 46 -10.51 0.49 12.72
N ILE A 47 -9.68 0.32 11.68
CA ILE A 47 -10.15 0.02 10.32
C ILE A 47 -10.86 -1.33 10.32
N ARG A 48 -10.24 -2.36 10.88
CA ARG A 48 -10.80 -3.72 10.91
C ARG A 48 -12.13 -3.77 11.67
N GLU A 49 -12.21 -3.16 12.85
CA GLU A 49 -13.45 -3.06 13.63
C GLU A 49 -14.56 -2.37 12.85
N THR A 50 -14.25 -1.26 12.19
CA THR A 50 -15.21 -0.51 11.37
C THR A 50 -15.75 -1.38 10.22
N VAL A 51 -14.88 -2.10 9.51
CA VAL A 51 -15.30 -2.98 8.41
C VAL A 51 -16.13 -4.15 8.91
N MET A 52 -15.75 -4.76 10.04
CA MET A 52 -16.52 -5.87 10.63
C MET A 52 -17.91 -5.41 11.10
N ASN A 53 -18.02 -4.23 11.71
CA ASN A 53 -19.30 -3.68 12.18
C ASN A 53 -20.24 -3.27 11.04
N GLN A 54 -19.71 -3.03 9.84
CA GLN A 54 -20.50 -2.71 8.65
C GLN A 54 -20.96 -3.95 7.87
N ASN A 55 -20.43 -5.14 8.19
CA ASN A 55 -20.68 -6.37 7.44
C ASN A 55 -21.25 -7.45 8.35
N ASP A 56 -22.58 -7.46 8.51
CA ASP A 56 -23.31 -8.46 9.32
C ASP A 56 -23.08 -9.91 8.86
N GLY A 57 -22.73 -10.11 7.58
CA GLY A 57 -22.42 -11.42 6.99
C GLY A 57 -20.94 -11.83 7.05
N GLY A 58 -20.08 -11.01 7.66
CA GLY A 58 -18.63 -11.20 7.65
C GLY A 58 -17.94 -10.70 6.37
N LEU A 59 -16.61 -10.80 6.34
CA LEU A 59 -15.79 -10.34 5.23
C LEU A 59 -15.83 -11.30 4.04
N ALA A 60 -15.76 -10.76 2.82
CA ALA A 60 -15.46 -11.56 1.65
C ALA A 60 -14.09 -12.24 1.78
N ILE A 61 -13.94 -13.45 1.21
CA ILE A 61 -12.73 -14.27 1.37
C ILE A 61 -11.43 -13.50 1.06
N PRO A 62 -11.29 -12.78 -0.08
CA PRO A 62 -10.05 -12.06 -0.39
C PRO A 62 -9.70 -11.00 0.67
N GLU A 63 -10.72 -10.33 1.21
CA GLU A 63 -10.55 -9.31 2.22
C GLU A 63 -10.19 -9.91 3.59
N ALA A 64 -10.83 -11.03 3.98
CA ALA A 64 -10.48 -11.77 5.19
C ALA A 64 -9.01 -12.22 5.18
N VAL A 65 -8.53 -12.73 4.04
CA VAL A 65 -7.13 -13.14 3.86
C VAL A 65 -6.20 -11.94 3.93
N CYS A 66 -6.50 -10.84 3.24
CA CYS A 66 -5.66 -9.64 3.27
C CYS A 66 -5.58 -9.00 4.66
N SER A 67 -6.71 -8.89 5.36
CA SER A 67 -6.75 -8.39 6.73
C SER A 67 -5.91 -9.26 7.68
N SER A 68 -5.97 -10.58 7.50
CA SER A 68 -5.18 -11.52 8.30
C SER A 68 -3.69 -11.47 7.96
N ALA A 69 -3.34 -11.25 6.69
CA ALA A 69 -1.95 -11.07 6.28
C ALA A 69 -1.34 -9.81 6.89
N VAL A 70 -2.08 -8.69 6.94
CA VAL A 70 -1.62 -7.47 7.62
C VAL A 70 -1.48 -7.70 9.13
N LYS A 71 -2.42 -8.43 9.75
CA LYS A 71 -2.32 -8.80 11.18
C LYS A 71 -1.08 -9.64 11.46
N ALA A 72 -0.83 -10.68 10.66
CA ALA A 72 0.35 -11.52 10.79
C ALA A 72 1.63 -10.71 10.62
N CYS A 73 1.66 -9.75 9.68
CA CYS A 73 2.78 -8.86 9.45
C CYS A 73 3.14 -8.02 10.69
N ILE A 74 2.14 -7.53 11.41
CA ILE A 74 2.32 -6.80 12.68
C ILE A 74 2.89 -7.76 13.74
N GLU A 75 2.30 -8.95 13.89
CA GLU A 75 2.68 -9.92 14.93
C GLU A 75 4.09 -10.48 14.76
N CYS A 76 4.56 -10.65 13.52
CA CYS A 76 5.90 -11.13 13.23
C CYS A 76 6.92 -10.01 12.98
N ASN A 77 6.51 -8.74 13.07
CA ASN A 77 7.34 -7.58 12.75
C ASN A 77 8.02 -7.69 11.37
N ALA A 78 7.24 -8.11 10.35
CA ALA A 78 7.77 -8.26 9.00
C ALA A 78 8.12 -6.91 8.37
N THR A 79 9.16 -6.91 7.54
CA THR A 79 9.68 -5.69 6.89
C THR A 79 9.04 -5.40 5.53
N LEU A 80 8.27 -6.35 4.98
CA LEU A 80 7.70 -6.28 3.64
C LEU A 80 6.48 -7.20 3.51
N ILE A 81 5.46 -6.75 2.78
CA ILE A 81 4.37 -7.62 2.31
C ILE A 81 4.50 -7.78 0.80
N VAL A 82 4.59 -9.01 0.30
CA VAL A 82 4.64 -9.27 -1.16
C VAL A 82 3.25 -9.69 -1.65
N ALA A 83 2.72 -8.97 -2.64
CA ALA A 83 1.39 -9.19 -3.20
C ALA A 83 1.47 -9.52 -4.69
N LEU A 84 1.26 -10.78 -5.05
CA LEU A 84 1.06 -11.18 -6.45
C LEU A 84 -0.35 -10.81 -6.88
N THR A 85 -0.49 -10.00 -7.93
CA THR A 85 -1.80 -9.48 -8.33
C THR A 85 -1.90 -9.16 -9.82
N GLU A 86 -2.92 -9.70 -10.49
CA GLU A 86 -3.17 -9.42 -11.91
C GLU A 86 -3.92 -8.08 -12.08
N THR A 87 -5.00 -7.87 -11.31
CA THR A 87 -5.88 -6.69 -11.42
C THR A 87 -5.57 -5.60 -10.39
N GLY A 88 -4.67 -5.89 -9.44
CA GLY A 88 -4.35 -5.01 -8.31
C GLY A 88 -5.28 -5.16 -7.11
N ALA A 89 -6.35 -5.95 -7.19
CA ALA A 89 -7.34 -6.07 -6.11
C ALA A 89 -6.72 -6.49 -4.76
N THR A 90 -5.82 -7.47 -4.77
CA THR A 90 -5.10 -7.93 -3.57
C THR A 90 -4.27 -6.81 -2.94
N ALA A 91 -3.48 -6.10 -3.74
CA ALA A 91 -2.60 -5.05 -3.24
C ALA A 91 -3.42 -3.87 -2.67
N LYS A 92 -4.56 -3.54 -3.29
CA LYS A 92 -5.51 -2.52 -2.79
C LYS A 92 -6.15 -2.94 -1.47
N LEU A 93 -6.55 -4.20 -1.34
CA LEU A 93 -7.10 -4.72 -0.08
C LEU A 93 -6.05 -4.72 1.04
N LEU A 94 -4.79 -5.05 0.74
CA LEU A 94 -3.71 -4.91 1.72
C LEU A 94 -3.51 -3.45 2.14
N SER A 95 -3.44 -2.52 1.18
CA SER A 95 -3.28 -1.08 1.44
C SER A 95 -4.44 -0.47 2.24
N LYS A 96 -5.67 -0.98 2.06
CA LYS A 96 -6.86 -0.58 2.84
C LYS A 96 -6.62 -0.70 4.36
N TYR A 97 -5.93 -1.75 4.80
CA TYR A 97 -5.67 -2.01 6.21
C TYR A 97 -4.43 -1.28 6.76
N ARG A 98 -3.79 -0.43 5.94
CA ARG A 98 -2.68 0.46 6.31
C ARG A 98 -1.56 -0.28 7.09
N PRO A 99 -0.93 -1.32 6.52
CA PRO A 99 0.25 -1.92 7.13
C PRO A 99 1.37 -0.88 7.29
N SER A 100 2.18 -1.01 8.34
CA SER A 100 3.38 -0.20 8.54
C SER A 100 4.46 -0.46 7.47
N PRO A 101 4.83 -1.72 7.14
CA PRO A 101 5.79 -1.97 6.10
C PRO A 101 5.21 -1.77 4.70
N PRO A 102 6.07 -1.51 3.69
CA PRO A 102 5.65 -1.38 2.30
C PRO A 102 5.03 -2.68 1.75
N ILE A 103 4.14 -2.52 0.78
CA ILE A 103 3.54 -3.59 0.01
C ILE A 103 4.22 -3.63 -1.36
N LEU A 104 5.00 -4.67 -1.64
CA LEU A 104 5.55 -4.92 -2.96
C LEU A 104 4.50 -5.65 -3.82
N ALA A 105 3.87 -4.92 -4.73
CA ALA A 105 2.87 -5.47 -5.65
C ALA A 105 3.52 -5.95 -6.96
N LEU A 106 3.40 -7.24 -7.26
CA LEU A 106 3.95 -7.86 -8.46
C LEU A 106 2.83 -8.09 -9.47
N SER A 107 2.97 -7.53 -10.68
CA SER A 107 1.98 -7.68 -11.76
C SER A 107 2.61 -7.80 -13.14
N ALA A 108 2.04 -8.63 -14.02
CA ALA A 108 2.43 -8.65 -15.43
C ALA A 108 1.78 -7.53 -16.26
N SER A 109 0.62 -7.05 -15.79
CA SER A 109 -0.13 -5.97 -16.42
C SER A 109 0.49 -4.61 -16.12
N GLU A 110 1.05 -3.97 -17.14
CA GLU A 110 1.56 -2.59 -17.04
C GLU A 110 0.48 -1.60 -16.58
N SER A 111 -0.77 -1.80 -17.03
CA SER A 111 -1.89 -0.98 -16.61
C SER A 111 -2.13 -1.09 -15.10
N THR A 112 -2.04 -2.30 -14.53
CA THR A 112 -2.18 -2.54 -13.10
C THR A 112 -1.05 -1.84 -12.33
N ILE A 113 0.19 -1.96 -12.79
CA ILE A 113 1.35 -1.29 -12.17
C ILE A 113 1.15 0.22 -12.10
N LYS A 114 0.70 0.85 -13.20
CA LYS A 114 0.43 2.29 -13.24
C LYS A 114 -0.69 2.71 -12.29
N HIS A 115 -1.79 1.96 -12.25
CA HIS A 115 -2.92 2.28 -11.36
C HIS A 115 -2.55 2.15 -9.88
N LEU A 116 -1.66 1.22 -9.53
CA LEU A 116 -1.28 0.99 -8.13
C LEU A 116 -0.41 2.11 -7.55
N GLN A 117 0.22 2.96 -8.37
CA GLN A 117 1.04 4.10 -7.91
C GLN A 117 0.25 5.15 -7.11
N LEU A 118 -1.08 5.12 -7.17
CA LEU A 118 -1.96 6.05 -6.45
C LEU A 118 -2.37 5.56 -5.05
N TYR A 119 -2.00 4.33 -4.68
CA TYR A 119 -2.40 3.72 -3.42
C TYR A 119 -1.28 3.77 -2.39
N ARG A 120 -1.61 4.18 -1.17
CA ARG A 120 -0.62 4.38 -0.11
C ARG A 120 0.10 3.09 0.25
N GLY A 121 1.41 3.20 0.44
CA GLY A 121 2.27 2.10 0.90
C GLY A 121 2.53 1.03 -0.17
N ILE A 122 2.02 1.17 -1.40
CA ILE A 122 2.26 0.21 -2.48
C ILE A 122 3.47 0.64 -3.31
N VAL A 123 4.42 -0.28 -3.47
CA VAL A 123 5.49 -0.21 -4.47
C VAL A 123 5.21 -1.27 -5.51
N ALA A 124 4.88 -0.87 -6.73
CA ALA A 124 4.49 -1.80 -7.79
C ALA A 124 5.67 -2.12 -8.72
N LEU A 125 5.96 -3.41 -8.92
CA LEU A 125 7.01 -3.92 -9.80
C LEU A 125 6.40 -4.79 -10.90
N GLN A 126 6.70 -4.45 -12.16
CA GLN A 126 6.26 -5.26 -13.29
C GLN A 126 7.08 -6.55 -13.37
N VAL A 127 6.41 -7.68 -13.51
CA VAL A 127 7.04 -9.00 -13.70
C VAL A 127 6.62 -9.59 -15.05
N PRO A 128 7.45 -10.36 -15.75
CA PRO A 128 7.12 -10.84 -17.09
C PRO A 128 6.00 -11.89 -17.10
N SER A 129 5.92 -12.73 -16.06
CA SER A 129 4.84 -13.71 -15.89
C SER A 129 4.73 -14.15 -14.43
N PHE A 130 3.62 -14.79 -14.09
CA PHE A 130 3.41 -15.44 -12.79
C PHE A 130 3.79 -16.93 -12.78
N GLN A 131 4.48 -17.42 -13.81
CA GLN A 131 4.89 -18.82 -13.85
C GLN A 131 5.96 -19.10 -12.80
N GLY A 132 5.65 -20.03 -11.88
CA GLY A 132 6.51 -20.34 -10.75
C GLY A 132 6.50 -19.24 -9.70
N THR A 133 5.47 -19.21 -8.86
CA THR A 133 5.31 -18.23 -7.76
C THR A 133 6.58 -18.05 -6.92
N ASP A 134 7.24 -19.14 -6.55
CA ASP A 134 8.50 -19.09 -5.81
C ASP A 134 9.63 -18.38 -6.57
N HIS A 135 9.70 -18.55 -7.89
CA HIS A 135 10.69 -17.89 -8.73
C HIS A 135 10.43 -16.39 -8.81
N VAL A 136 9.16 -16.01 -8.97
CA VAL A 136 8.75 -14.60 -9.00
C VAL A 136 9.05 -13.90 -7.67
N ILE A 137 8.78 -14.55 -6.54
CA ILE A 137 9.07 -14.00 -5.21
C ILE A 137 10.59 -13.88 -5.00
N ARG A 138 11.37 -14.91 -5.33
CA ARG A 138 12.83 -14.89 -5.15
C ARG A 138 13.53 -13.82 -5.99
N ASN A 139 13.03 -13.52 -7.19
CA ASN A 139 13.60 -12.47 -8.04
C ASN A 139 13.21 -11.05 -7.57
N ALA A 140 12.17 -10.93 -6.75
CA ALA A 140 11.65 -9.65 -6.28
C ALA A 140 12.23 -9.21 -4.93
N LEU A 141 12.83 -10.14 -4.17
CA LEU A 141 13.55 -9.91 -2.91
C LEU A 141 15.04 -9.73 -3.16
#